data_AF-A0A8T5UCC5-F1
#
_entry.id   AF-A0A8T5UCC5-F1
#
_cell.length_a   1.000
_cell.length_b   1.000
_cell.length_c   1.000
_cell.angle_alpha   90.00
_cell.angle_beta   90.00
_cell.angle_gamma   90.00
#
_symmetry.space_group_name_H-M   'P 1'
#
loop_
_entity.id
_entity.type
_entity.pdbx_description
1 polymer ?
#
loop_
_entity_poly.entity_id
_entity_poly.type
_entity_poly.pdbx_seq_one_letter_code
_entity_poly.pdbx_strand_id
1 'polypeptide(L)'
;MTSKIDKLTHFQVKNALDDKEEKTLIINCSVCSNLEEGRNFTSECISCLFKNLYLNKNSIDKTTSVKRRENLIKYSQLSYILSFFTKISFIKKNWKKIDNIGKIKCKYQEFNCRIGTLYNFPFSTDTSPIYEPISLFNYILDKINELKGPEIINFDCQKCIRKVLTLLENILDVLNKLDIIQKYKKFSTKNNSVNCIIDFYNYIVFETPIVSINNEFTKNSFITSGSDLNETYNIGKNKIFQILIFDVINEYEKHYVVKFSFQSSGEEDFFKKIVKDAKNNLKLLDSDKIIPLEELISLYRMNAKRYLASKYKLSENEIESISFVSALHKLKIEKIFPLLIDDQIEEIFLDSPKENVYINHQKFGRCRTDIKLDIKDIERLKTFLRLYSGRRLDFSNPSIKVVIKNKYFYCRFAIDVGPVQLYDFALDIRKLNKNIYTVQDLLKNGSLNPTISAFLYFLIIRRVNITVTGETDTGKTTLINALDLLTPKEFRKVYVENIIESLDQSIYQKHQLKTNI
;
A
#
# COMPACT_ATOMS: atom_id res chain seq x y z
N MET A 1 -18.45 1.06 -44.05
CA MET A 1 -19.92 0.98 -44.16
C MET A 1 -20.49 2.18 -43.44
N THR A 2 -20.94 3.18 -44.20
CA THR A 2 -21.65 4.37 -43.70
C THR A 2 -22.87 3.93 -42.90
N SER A 3 -22.91 4.27 -41.62
CA SER A 3 -23.95 3.79 -40.71
C SER A 3 -25.31 4.30 -41.18
N LYS A 4 -26.34 3.44 -41.07
CA LYS A 4 -27.75 3.70 -41.43
C LYS A 4 -28.37 4.95 -40.75
N ILE A 5 -27.61 5.69 -39.95
CA ILE A 5 -28.01 6.86 -39.17
C ILE A 5 -28.21 8.09 -40.08
N ASP A 6 -27.44 8.23 -41.17
CA ASP A 6 -27.50 9.41 -42.05
C ASP A 6 -28.77 9.49 -42.93
N LYS A 7 -29.68 8.49 -42.88
CA LYS A 7 -30.89 8.44 -43.71
C LYS A 7 -32.21 8.75 -42.97
N LEU A 8 -32.16 9.16 -41.69
CA LEU A 8 -33.36 9.33 -40.86
C LEU A 8 -33.65 10.78 -40.44
N THR A 9 -32.83 11.76 -40.84
CA THR A 9 -32.99 13.16 -40.41
C THR A 9 -33.15 14.09 -41.61
N HIS A 10 -34.19 14.92 -41.61
CA HIS A 10 -34.44 15.92 -42.67
C HIS A 10 -35.02 17.19 -42.06
N PHE A 11 -34.89 18.31 -42.79
CA PHE A 11 -35.54 19.56 -42.43
C PHE A 11 -36.89 19.66 -43.13
N GLN A 12 -37.91 20.12 -42.41
CA GLN A 12 -39.18 20.55 -42.99
C GLN A 12 -39.34 22.04 -42.75
N VAL A 13 -39.55 22.80 -43.83
CA VAL A 13 -39.92 24.21 -43.79
C VAL A 13 -41.45 24.27 -43.72
N LYS A 14 -41.99 24.95 -42.70
CA LYS A 14 -43.41 25.32 -42.66
C LYS A 14 -43.53 26.85 -42.61
N ASN A 15 -44.49 27.40 -43.35
CA ASN A 15 -44.84 28.81 -43.24
C ASN A 15 -45.67 28.97 -41.96
N ALA A 16 -45.17 29.76 -41.01
CA ALA A 16 -45.95 30.14 -39.83
C ALA A 16 -47.01 31.19 -40.20
N LEU A 17 -48.00 31.39 -39.31
CA LEU A 17 -49.08 32.37 -39.46
C LEU A 17 -48.60 33.83 -39.62
N ASP A 18 -47.33 34.11 -39.33
CA ASP A 18 -46.70 35.44 -39.36
C ASP A 18 -45.74 35.65 -40.57
N ASP A 19 -45.91 34.91 -41.68
CA ASP A 19 -45.05 34.97 -42.90
C ASP A 19 -43.54 34.72 -42.68
N LYS A 20 -43.16 34.12 -41.55
CA LYS A 20 -41.79 33.67 -41.28
C LYS A 20 -41.66 32.17 -41.58
N GLU A 21 -40.65 31.82 -42.38
CA GLU A 21 -40.28 30.42 -42.63
C GLU A 21 -39.75 29.77 -41.34
N GLU A 22 -40.38 28.68 -40.89
CA GLU A 22 -39.92 27.90 -39.74
C GLU A 22 -39.27 26.59 -40.20
N LYS A 23 -37.95 26.48 -39.99
CA LYS A 23 -37.19 25.25 -40.23
C LYS A 23 -37.25 24.35 -39.00
N THR A 24 -37.94 23.22 -39.13
CA THR A 24 -38.03 22.18 -38.10
C THR A 24 -37.11 21.02 -38.46
N LEU A 25 -36.22 20.63 -37.54
CA LEU A 25 -35.43 19.40 -37.68
C LEU A 25 -36.31 18.20 -37.36
N ILE A 26 -36.45 17.25 -38.29
CA ILE A 26 -37.24 16.03 -38.11
C ILE A 26 -36.31 14.85 -37.96
N ILE A 27 -36.37 14.18 -36.80
CA ILE A 27 -35.67 12.92 -36.54
C ILE A 27 -36.69 11.78 -36.66
N ASN A 28 -36.54 10.98 -37.73
CA ASN A 28 -37.46 9.90 -38.04
C ASN A 28 -37.10 8.60 -37.31
N CYS A 29 -37.75 8.36 -36.17
CA CYS A 29 -37.52 7.16 -35.36
C CYS A 29 -38.43 5.97 -35.73
N SER A 30 -39.29 6.06 -36.76
CA SER A 30 -40.33 5.06 -37.04
C SER A 30 -39.79 3.69 -37.48
N VAL A 31 -38.56 3.63 -37.98
CA VAL A 31 -37.92 2.41 -38.52
C VAL A 31 -36.77 1.90 -37.63
N CYS A 32 -36.66 2.42 -36.40
CA CYS A 32 -35.55 2.09 -35.49
C CYS A 32 -35.78 0.74 -34.78
N SER A 33 -34.80 -0.17 -34.86
CA SER A 33 -34.81 -1.50 -34.24
C SER A 33 -34.62 -1.49 -32.71
N ASN A 34 -34.10 -0.39 -32.15
CA ASN A 34 -33.75 -0.28 -30.72
C ASN A 34 -34.93 0.20 -29.85
N LEU A 35 -36.15 0.16 -30.40
CA LEU A 35 -37.38 0.61 -29.75
C LEU A 35 -38.20 -0.62 -29.36
N GLU A 36 -37.98 -1.15 -28.16
CA GLU A 36 -38.92 -2.10 -27.52
C GLU A 36 -40.28 -1.43 -27.27
N GLU A 37 -41.34 -2.22 -27.09
CA GLU A 37 -42.77 -1.88 -27.08
C GLU A 37 -43.24 -0.87 -26.00
N GLY A 38 -42.32 -0.19 -25.30
CA GLY A 38 -42.61 0.77 -24.24
C GLY A 38 -42.69 2.23 -24.69
N ARG A 39 -43.44 3.04 -23.93
CA ARG A 39 -43.60 4.50 -24.13
C ARG A 39 -42.37 5.34 -23.71
N ASN A 40 -41.22 4.75 -23.34
CA ASN A 40 -40.08 5.46 -22.72
C ASN A 40 -38.83 5.52 -23.63
N PHE A 41 -38.03 6.60 -23.54
CA PHE A 41 -36.77 6.73 -24.28
C PHE A 41 -35.72 5.84 -23.59
N THR A 42 -35.02 5.02 -24.36
CA THR A 42 -33.82 4.31 -23.88
C THR A 42 -32.59 5.23 -23.93
N SER A 43 -31.51 4.84 -23.24
CA SER A 43 -30.22 5.54 -23.29
C SER A 43 -29.68 5.70 -24.71
N GLU A 44 -29.89 4.68 -25.56
CA GLU A 44 -29.48 4.68 -26.96
C GLU A 44 -30.26 5.72 -27.79
N CYS A 45 -31.56 5.88 -27.52
CA CYS A 45 -32.37 6.90 -28.18
C CYS A 45 -31.94 8.32 -27.79
N ILE A 46 -31.56 8.55 -26.53
CA ILE A 46 -31.03 9.84 -26.06
C ILE A 46 -29.68 10.16 -26.73
N SER A 47 -28.78 9.17 -26.81
CA SER A 47 -27.49 9.31 -27.50
C SER A 47 -27.67 9.66 -28.99
N CYS A 48 -28.59 8.96 -29.68
CA CYS A 48 -28.92 9.23 -31.07
C CYS A 48 -29.51 10.63 -31.27
N LEU A 49 -30.42 11.06 -30.38
CA LEU A 49 -31.01 12.41 -30.41
C LEU A 49 -29.93 13.49 -30.30
N PHE A 50 -29.04 13.41 -29.30
CA PHE A 50 -28.01 14.43 -29.12
C PHE A 50 -26.93 14.43 -30.19
N LYS A 51 -26.58 13.26 -30.75
CA LYS A 51 -25.68 13.20 -31.90
C LYS A 51 -26.26 13.94 -33.10
N ASN A 52 -27.54 13.72 -33.42
CA ASN A 52 -28.21 14.40 -34.53
C ASN A 52 -28.38 15.91 -34.29
N LEU A 53 -28.70 16.30 -33.05
CA LEU A 53 -28.75 17.72 -32.67
C LEU A 53 -27.38 18.39 -32.81
N TYR A 54 -26.28 17.71 -32.43
CA TYR A 54 -24.93 18.25 -32.58
C TYR A 54 -24.52 18.43 -34.05
N LEU A 55 -24.81 17.45 -34.91
CA LEU A 55 -24.48 17.51 -36.33
C LEU A 55 -25.21 18.66 -37.04
N ASN A 56 -26.43 18.97 -36.59
CA ASN A 56 -27.30 19.98 -37.19
C ASN A 56 -27.37 21.29 -36.39
N LYS A 57 -26.52 21.48 -35.37
CA LYS A 57 -26.63 22.57 -34.39
C LYS A 57 -26.63 23.99 -34.97
N ASN A 58 -26.05 24.18 -36.15
CA ASN A 58 -25.98 25.49 -36.83
C ASN A 58 -27.22 25.77 -37.71
N SER A 59 -28.13 24.81 -37.83
CA SER A 59 -29.29 24.84 -38.74
C SER A 59 -30.63 24.67 -38.02
N ILE A 60 -30.62 24.60 -36.68
CA ILE A 60 -31.82 24.49 -35.85
C ILE A 60 -32.27 25.90 -35.47
N ASP A 61 -33.38 26.37 -36.06
CA ASP A 61 -33.89 27.73 -35.82
C ASP A 61 -34.79 27.80 -34.57
N LYS A 62 -35.83 26.95 -34.47
CA LYS A 62 -36.83 27.07 -33.40
C LYS A 62 -37.38 25.78 -32.80
N THR A 63 -37.50 24.68 -33.55
CA THR A 63 -38.17 23.47 -33.07
C THR A 63 -37.54 22.19 -33.64
N THR A 64 -37.60 21.11 -32.88
CA THR A 64 -37.19 19.76 -33.32
C THR A 64 -38.34 18.79 -33.08
N SER A 65 -38.69 17.99 -34.08
CA SER A 65 -39.77 17.00 -33.99
C SER A 65 -39.23 15.57 -34.02
N VAL A 66 -39.73 14.74 -33.11
CA VAL A 66 -39.46 13.29 -33.07
C VAL A 66 -40.71 12.53 -33.48
N LYS A 67 -40.74 12.06 -34.74
CA LYS A 67 -41.97 11.61 -35.45
C LYS A 67 -42.82 10.55 -34.71
N ARG A 68 -42.24 9.62 -33.93
CA ARG A 68 -43.00 8.52 -33.29
C ARG A 68 -43.79 8.93 -32.04
N ARG A 69 -43.49 10.08 -31.41
CA ARG A 69 -44.24 10.58 -30.23
C ARG A 69 -45.12 11.79 -30.53
N GLU A 70 -45.09 12.29 -31.76
CA GLU A 70 -45.68 13.59 -32.12
C GLU A 70 -45.19 14.76 -31.23
N ASN A 71 -44.11 14.54 -30.47
CA ASN A 71 -43.58 15.52 -29.53
C ASN A 71 -42.77 16.57 -30.30
N LEU A 72 -43.15 17.82 -30.07
CA LEU A 72 -42.51 18.99 -30.64
C LEU A 72 -41.64 19.62 -29.55
N ILE A 73 -40.33 19.42 -29.64
CA ILE A 73 -39.36 19.94 -28.68
C ILE A 73 -39.04 21.39 -29.08
N LYS A 74 -39.36 22.32 -28.19
CA LYS A 74 -39.12 23.76 -28.41
C LYS A 74 -37.64 24.09 -28.24
N TYR A 75 -37.15 25.12 -28.94
CA TYR A 75 -35.78 25.61 -28.77
C TYR A 75 -35.45 25.98 -27.32
N SER A 76 -36.43 26.51 -26.57
CA SER A 76 -36.27 26.82 -25.15
C SER A 76 -35.86 25.60 -24.32
N GLN A 77 -36.37 24.41 -24.65
CA GLN A 77 -36.04 23.14 -23.99
C GLN A 77 -34.64 22.62 -24.41
N LEU A 78 -34.20 22.94 -25.63
CA LEU A 78 -32.90 22.52 -26.18
C LEU A 78 -31.75 23.50 -25.89
N SER A 79 -32.07 24.74 -25.49
CA SER A 79 -31.09 25.82 -25.28
C SER A 79 -29.92 25.41 -24.37
N TYR A 80 -30.20 24.65 -23.31
CA TYR A 80 -29.19 24.13 -22.38
C TYR A 80 -28.29 23.03 -22.98
N ILE A 81 -28.77 22.30 -23.97
CA ILE A 81 -28.01 21.27 -24.69
C ILE A 81 -27.16 21.93 -25.79
N LEU A 82 -27.70 22.94 -26.47
CA LEU A 82 -26.98 23.70 -27.48
C LEU A 82 -25.81 24.49 -26.88
N SER A 83 -25.99 25.05 -25.68
CA SER A 83 -24.90 25.73 -24.96
C SER A 83 -23.73 24.78 -24.66
N PHE A 84 -24.01 23.52 -24.32
CA PHE A 84 -22.99 22.47 -24.16
C PHE A 84 -22.20 22.21 -25.46
N PHE A 85 -22.87 22.18 -26.62
CA PHE A 85 -22.19 21.91 -27.89
C PHE A 85 -21.14 22.95 -28.28
N THR A 86 -21.24 24.18 -27.77
CA THR A 86 -20.21 25.22 -27.93
C THR A 86 -18.90 24.86 -27.21
N LYS A 87 -18.97 24.02 -26.17
CA LYS A 87 -17.82 23.62 -25.33
C LYS A 87 -17.12 22.36 -25.84
N ILE A 88 -17.74 21.59 -26.73
CA ILE A 88 -17.16 20.33 -27.25
C ILE A 88 -15.77 20.52 -27.88
N SER A 89 -15.52 21.65 -28.56
CA SER A 89 -14.20 21.96 -29.14
C SER A 89 -13.11 22.10 -28.08
N PHE A 90 -13.41 22.78 -26.97
CA PHE A 90 -12.53 22.93 -25.81
C PHE A 90 -12.25 21.57 -25.15
N ILE A 91 -13.28 20.75 -24.99
CA ILE A 91 -13.17 19.41 -24.38
C ILE A 91 -12.27 18.53 -25.26
N LYS A 92 -12.51 18.47 -26.57
CA LYS A 92 -11.66 17.74 -27.53
C LYS A 92 -10.21 18.20 -27.48
N LYS A 93 -9.96 19.50 -27.36
CA LYS A 93 -8.60 20.07 -27.30
C LYS A 93 -7.85 19.63 -26.03
N ASN A 94 -8.51 19.68 -24.86
CA ASN A 94 -7.90 19.24 -23.60
C ASN A 94 -7.70 17.73 -23.57
N TRP A 95 -8.65 16.97 -24.12
CA TRP A 95 -8.51 15.52 -24.20
C TRP A 95 -7.34 15.08 -25.07
N LYS A 96 -7.14 15.71 -26.24
CA LYS A 96 -5.95 15.44 -27.08
C LYS A 96 -4.63 15.65 -26.33
N LYS A 97 -4.57 16.60 -25.39
CA LYS A 97 -3.39 16.80 -24.54
C LYS A 97 -3.21 15.63 -23.56
N ILE A 98 -4.31 15.12 -22.99
CA ILE A 98 -4.31 13.92 -22.13
C ILE A 98 -3.79 12.71 -22.92
N ASP A 99 -4.33 12.47 -24.13
CA ASP A 99 -3.88 11.38 -25.00
C ASP A 99 -2.38 11.46 -25.32
N ASN A 100 -1.90 12.67 -25.63
CA ASN A 100 -0.49 12.89 -25.93
C ASN A 100 0.42 12.62 -24.73
N ILE A 101 0.00 12.98 -23.51
CA ILE A 101 0.79 12.74 -22.28
C ILE A 101 1.04 11.26 -22.11
N GLY A 102 0.02 10.43 -22.29
CA GLY A 102 0.24 9.01 -22.08
C GLY A 102 0.99 8.33 -23.24
N LYS A 103 0.96 8.84 -24.47
CA LYS A 103 1.76 8.29 -25.58
C LYS A 103 3.28 8.45 -25.39
N ILE A 104 3.74 9.22 -24.40
CA ILE A 104 5.16 9.41 -24.07
C ILE A 104 5.75 8.10 -23.51
N LYS A 105 6.94 7.72 -24.00
CA LYS A 105 7.66 6.51 -23.58
C LYS A 105 8.02 6.59 -22.09
N CYS A 106 7.33 5.82 -21.25
CA CYS A 106 7.48 5.84 -19.80
C CYS A 106 8.67 5.00 -19.33
N LYS A 107 9.42 5.47 -18.32
CA LYS A 107 10.47 4.67 -17.66
C LYS A 107 9.91 3.43 -16.96
N TYR A 108 8.64 3.46 -16.57
CA TYR A 108 7.94 2.41 -15.82
C TYR A 108 6.99 1.57 -16.71
N GLN A 109 7.35 1.37 -17.99
CA GLN A 109 6.54 0.62 -18.98
C GLN A 109 6.14 -0.79 -18.52
N GLU A 110 6.91 -1.38 -17.61
CA GLU A 110 6.69 -2.71 -17.04
C GLU A 110 5.50 -2.76 -16.06
N PHE A 111 4.91 -1.61 -15.71
CA PHE A 111 3.67 -1.48 -14.92
C PHE A 111 2.53 -0.93 -15.77
N ASN A 112 1.31 -1.40 -15.52
CA ASN A 112 0.10 -0.88 -16.17
C ASN A 112 -0.06 0.62 -15.86
N CYS A 113 0.27 1.47 -16.84
CA CYS A 113 0.09 2.91 -16.73
C CYS A 113 -1.41 3.23 -16.63
N ARG A 114 -1.86 3.83 -15.52
CA ARG A 114 -3.26 4.27 -15.34
C ARG A 114 -3.65 5.44 -16.24
N ILE A 115 -2.70 6.23 -16.71
CA ILE A 115 -2.97 7.22 -17.77
C ILE A 115 -3.28 6.48 -19.08
N GLY A 116 -2.74 5.28 -19.25
CA GLY A 116 -2.97 4.52 -20.46
C GLY A 116 -4.34 3.87 -20.62
N THR A 117 -5.11 3.72 -19.54
CA THR A 117 -6.53 3.35 -19.66
C THR A 117 -7.36 4.51 -20.22
N LEU A 118 -6.84 5.74 -20.26
CA LEU A 118 -7.48 6.90 -20.89
C LEU A 118 -7.23 6.98 -22.40
N TYR A 119 -6.33 6.16 -22.97
CA TYR A 119 -6.00 6.17 -24.41
C TYR A 119 -7.20 5.89 -25.32
N ASN A 120 -8.26 5.31 -24.75
CA ASN A 120 -9.44 4.87 -25.47
C ASN A 120 -10.67 5.68 -25.06
N PHE A 121 -10.56 7.00 -24.96
CA PHE A 121 -11.77 7.81 -25.00
C PHE A 121 -12.38 7.68 -26.39
N PRO A 122 -13.66 7.31 -26.53
CA PRO A 122 -14.17 6.95 -27.83
C PRO A 122 -14.56 8.24 -28.55
N PHE A 123 -13.59 8.91 -29.17
CA PHE A 123 -13.91 9.77 -30.31
C PHE A 123 -14.23 8.94 -31.57
N SER A 124 -14.13 7.61 -31.48
CA SER A 124 -14.13 6.68 -32.61
C SER A 124 -15.34 5.75 -32.70
N THR A 125 -16.26 5.73 -31.71
CA THR A 125 -17.46 4.87 -31.76
C THR A 125 -18.75 5.67 -31.92
N ASP A 126 -19.76 5.05 -32.54
CA ASP A 126 -21.07 5.65 -32.76
C ASP A 126 -21.86 5.96 -31.47
N THR A 127 -21.42 5.44 -30.32
CA THR A 127 -22.01 5.55 -28.98
C THR A 127 -21.23 6.48 -28.03
N SER A 128 -20.41 7.39 -28.56
CA SER A 128 -19.55 8.27 -27.75
C SER A 128 -20.34 9.12 -26.73
N PRO A 129 -19.93 9.14 -25.44
CA PRO A 129 -20.58 9.97 -24.42
C PRO A 129 -20.38 11.47 -24.65
N ILE A 130 -19.54 11.88 -25.62
CA ILE A 130 -19.19 13.29 -25.83
C ILE A 130 -20.35 14.20 -26.22
N TYR A 131 -21.41 13.64 -26.80
CA TYR A 131 -22.58 14.41 -27.23
C TYR A 131 -23.64 14.50 -26.14
N GLU A 132 -23.52 13.69 -25.08
CA GLU A 132 -24.42 13.66 -23.95
C GLU A 132 -23.72 14.35 -22.76
N PRO A 133 -24.20 15.52 -22.29
CA PRO A 133 -23.49 16.32 -21.29
C PRO A 133 -23.34 15.66 -19.91
N ILE A 134 -24.34 14.92 -19.43
CA ILE A 134 -24.40 14.26 -18.12
C ILE A 134 -23.53 13.00 -18.11
N SER A 135 -23.65 12.15 -19.12
CA SER A 135 -22.82 10.98 -19.33
C SER A 135 -21.35 11.38 -19.46
N LEU A 136 -21.04 12.45 -20.20
CA LEU A 136 -19.70 13.01 -20.23
C LEU A 136 -19.25 13.50 -18.85
N PHE A 137 -20.10 14.25 -18.15
CA PHE A 137 -19.80 14.76 -16.82
C PHE A 137 -19.49 13.64 -15.81
N ASN A 138 -20.33 12.61 -15.75
CA ASN A 138 -20.14 11.45 -14.88
C ASN A 138 -18.87 10.68 -15.26
N TYR A 139 -18.63 10.49 -16.57
CA TYR A 139 -17.40 9.87 -17.03
C TYR A 139 -16.14 10.64 -16.57
N ILE A 140 -16.15 11.98 -16.69
CA ILE A 140 -15.02 12.81 -16.25
C ILE A 140 -14.84 12.71 -14.73
N LEU A 141 -15.94 12.73 -13.95
CA LEU A 141 -15.89 12.54 -12.50
C LEU A 141 -15.31 11.19 -12.12
N ASP A 142 -15.78 10.10 -12.74
CA ASP A 142 -15.29 8.75 -12.49
C ASP A 142 -13.80 8.64 -12.80
N LYS A 143 -13.34 9.24 -13.89
CA LYS A 143 -11.90 9.28 -14.21
C LYS A 143 -11.08 10.11 -13.24
N ILE A 144 -11.61 11.24 -12.76
CA ILE A 144 -10.94 12.03 -11.72
C ILE A 144 -10.85 11.21 -10.43
N ASN A 145 -11.91 10.50 -10.03
CA ASN A 145 -11.94 9.67 -8.83
C ASN A 145 -10.99 8.46 -8.96
N GLU A 146 -10.96 7.79 -10.11
CA GLU A 146 -10.02 6.70 -10.42
C GLU A 146 -8.56 7.16 -10.29
N LEU A 147 -8.26 8.39 -10.73
CA LEU A 147 -6.93 9.00 -10.65
C LEU A 147 -6.59 9.60 -9.28
N LYS A 148 -7.59 9.95 -8.45
CA LYS A 148 -7.41 10.44 -7.07
C LYS A 148 -7.41 9.32 -6.03
N GLY A 149 -7.74 8.09 -6.41
CA GLY A 149 -7.78 6.93 -5.52
C GLY A 149 -6.45 6.62 -4.81
N PRO A 150 -6.49 5.83 -3.71
CA PRO A 150 -5.42 5.74 -2.71
C PRO A 150 -4.10 5.05 -3.15
N GLU A 151 -3.94 4.66 -4.42
CA GLU A 151 -2.85 3.77 -4.88
C GLU A 151 -1.86 4.41 -5.87
N ILE A 152 -1.59 5.71 -5.75
CA ILE A 152 -0.60 6.35 -6.62
C ILE A 152 0.47 7.02 -5.78
N ILE A 153 1.57 6.28 -5.59
CA ILE A 153 2.79 6.90 -5.16
C ILE A 153 3.95 6.41 -6.04
N ASN A 154 4.15 7.08 -7.18
CA ASN A 154 5.45 7.25 -7.85
C ASN A 154 5.66 8.75 -8.14
N PHE A 155 6.75 9.36 -7.67
CA PHE A 155 7.03 10.79 -7.75
C PHE A 155 7.04 11.29 -9.22
N ASP A 156 7.50 10.44 -10.15
CA ASP A 156 7.52 10.75 -11.58
C ASP A 156 6.16 10.52 -12.27
N CYS A 157 5.38 9.52 -11.83
CA CYS A 157 3.99 9.38 -12.30
C CYS A 157 3.08 10.47 -11.76
N GLN A 158 3.29 10.98 -10.53
CA GLN A 158 2.52 12.07 -9.95
C GLN A 158 2.59 13.34 -10.80
N LYS A 159 3.74 13.64 -11.43
CA LYS A 159 3.83 14.78 -12.37
C LYS A 159 2.89 14.60 -13.55
N CYS A 160 2.84 13.40 -14.13
CA CYS A 160 1.95 13.09 -15.26
C CYS A 160 0.48 13.09 -14.83
N ILE A 161 0.18 12.49 -13.69
CA ILE A 161 -1.18 12.42 -13.14
C ILE A 161 -1.68 13.80 -12.73
N ARG A 162 -0.86 14.64 -12.11
CA ARG A 162 -1.21 16.05 -11.83
C ARG A 162 -1.56 16.79 -13.11
N LYS A 163 -0.73 16.69 -14.17
CA LYS A 163 -1.04 17.31 -15.46
C LYS A 163 -2.37 16.82 -16.04
N VAL A 164 -2.63 15.51 -15.99
CA VAL A 164 -3.89 14.93 -16.47
C VAL A 164 -5.07 15.37 -15.61
N LEU A 165 -4.93 15.35 -14.28
CA LEU A 165 -5.94 15.83 -13.34
C LEU A 165 -6.27 17.30 -13.58
N THR A 166 -5.27 18.17 -13.76
CA THR A 166 -5.53 19.58 -14.10
C THR A 166 -6.30 19.72 -15.41
N LEU A 167 -6.00 18.91 -16.43
CA LEU A 167 -6.74 18.92 -17.70
C LEU A 167 -8.17 18.41 -17.55
N LEU A 168 -8.39 17.36 -16.75
CA LEU A 168 -9.72 16.83 -16.44
C LEU A 168 -10.53 17.79 -15.56
N GLU A 169 -9.91 18.44 -14.57
CA GLU A 169 -10.52 19.45 -13.71
C GLU A 169 -10.91 20.70 -14.51
N ASN A 170 -10.11 21.11 -15.50
CA ASN A 170 -10.48 22.17 -16.44
C ASN A 170 -11.72 21.81 -17.27
N ILE A 171 -11.83 20.55 -17.72
CA ILE A 171 -13.02 20.05 -18.42
C ILE A 171 -14.21 20.07 -17.44
N LEU A 172 -14.02 19.56 -16.22
CA LEU A 172 -15.05 19.48 -15.20
C LEU A 172 -15.58 20.87 -14.79
N ASP A 173 -14.71 21.88 -14.64
CA ASP A 173 -15.09 23.26 -14.32
C ASP A 173 -15.99 23.86 -15.41
N VAL A 174 -15.65 23.62 -16.68
CA VAL A 174 -16.49 24.06 -17.81
C VAL A 174 -17.84 23.34 -17.80
N LEU A 175 -17.86 22.02 -17.53
CA LEU A 175 -19.12 21.27 -17.45
C LEU A 175 -19.99 21.72 -16.27
N ASN A 176 -19.40 22.00 -15.11
CA ASN A 176 -20.10 22.47 -13.91
C ASN A 176 -20.82 23.82 -14.09
N LYS A 177 -20.31 24.66 -15.00
CA LYS A 177 -20.91 25.96 -15.32
C LYS A 177 -22.12 25.86 -16.26
N LEU A 178 -22.40 24.67 -16.82
CA LEU A 178 -23.55 24.47 -17.71
C LEU A 178 -24.83 24.29 -16.89
N ASP A 179 -25.87 25.04 -17.25
CA ASP A 179 -27.19 24.98 -16.62
C ASP A 179 -27.77 23.56 -16.58
N ILE A 180 -27.57 22.78 -17.65
CA ILE A 180 -28.05 21.39 -17.72
C ILE A 180 -27.43 20.51 -16.62
N ILE A 181 -26.14 20.70 -16.32
CA ILE A 181 -25.42 19.97 -15.27
C ILE A 181 -25.88 20.44 -13.89
N GLN A 182 -26.08 21.74 -13.71
CA GLN A 182 -26.59 22.28 -12.44
C GLN A 182 -28.02 21.80 -12.13
N LYS A 183 -28.89 21.77 -13.14
CA LYS A 183 -30.25 21.21 -13.01
C LYS A 183 -30.20 19.71 -12.73
N TYR A 184 -29.34 18.95 -13.41
CA TYR A 184 -29.17 17.52 -13.18
C TYR A 184 -28.73 17.24 -11.75
N LYS A 185 -27.72 17.96 -11.21
CA LYS A 185 -27.29 17.79 -9.82
C LYS A 185 -28.42 18.00 -8.81
N LYS A 186 -29.21 19.06 -8.98
CA LYS A 186 -30.38 19.33 -8.12
C LYS A 186 -31.45 18.25 -8.24
N PHE A 187 -31.61 17.68 -9.42
CA PHE A 187 -32.54 16.61 -9.71
C PHE A 187 -32.09 15.28 -9.09
N SER A 188 -30.83 14.89 -9.29
CA SER A 188 -30.27 13.64 -8.81
C SER A 188 -30.21 13.58 -7.29
N THR A 189 -29.97 14.71 -6.60
CA THR A 189 -30.02 14.76 -5.13
C THR A 189 -31.42 14.50 -4.55
N LYS A 190 -32.48 14.69 -5.35
CA LYS A 190 -33.87 14.50 -4.91
C LYS A 190 -34.44 13.14 -5.30
N ASN A 191 -33.81 12.42 -6.22
CA ASN A 191 -34.34 11.21 -6.84
C ASN A 191 -33.26 10.12 -6.92
N ASN A 192 -33.36 9.06 -6.10
CA ASN A 192 -32.49 7.87 -6.15
C ASN A 192 -33.07 6.77 -7.07
N SER A 193 -33.49 7.11 -8.29
CA SER A 193 -33.98 6.11 -9.25
C SER A 193 -32.84 5.39 -9.97
N VAL A 194 -33.05 4.11 -10.31
CA VAL A 194 -32.10 3.27 -11.08
C VAL A 194 -31.78 3.89 -12.47
N ASN A 195 -32.68 4.72 -13.01
CA ASN A 195 -32.58 5.37 -14.33
C ASN A 195 -32.54 6.91 -14.26
N CYS A 196 -31.92 7.48 -13.22
CA CYS A 196 -31.92 8.92 -12.92
C CYS A 196 -31.58 9.85 -14.12
N ILE A 197 -30.67 9.44 -15.03
CA ILE A 197 -30.32 10.22 -16.23
C ILE A 197 -31.49 10.27 -17.24
N ILE A 198 -32.11 9.11 -17.51
CA ILE A 198 -33.23 8.99 -18.44
C ILE A 198 -34.43 9.76 -17.91
N ASP A 199 -34.70 9.65 -16.60
CA ASP A 199 -35.78 10.36 -15.93
C ASP A 199 -35.59 11.87 -15.98
N PHE A 200 -34.35 12.35 -15.81
CA PHE A 200 -34.02 13.77 -15.95
C PHE A 200 -34.27 14.31 -17.36
N TYR A 201 -33.88 13.57 -18.40
CA TYR A 201 -34.15 13.99 -19.77
C TYR A 201 -35.62 13.91 -20.13
N ASN A 202 -36.34 12.89 -19.64
CA ASN A 202 -37.79 12.82 -19.74
C ASN A 202 -38.47 14.02 -19.08
N TYR A 203 -37.94 14.50 -17.95
CA TYR A 203 -38.43 15.71 -17.30
C TYR A 203 -38.12 17.00 -18.05
N ILE A 204 -36.87 17.23 -18.47
CA ILE A 204 -36.45 18.50 -19.08
C ILE A 204 -36.82 18.62 -20.56
N VAL A 205 -36.77 17.52 -21.30
CA VAL A 205 -36.97 17.51 -22.76
C VAL A 205 -38.41 17.13 -23.11
N PHE A 206 -39.07 16.30 -22.28
CA PHE A 206 -40.37 15.71 -22.59
C PHE A 206 -41.48 15.99 -21.55
N GLU A 207 -41.21 16.79 -20.52
CA GLU A 207 -42.17 17.28 -19.50
C GLU A 207 -43.00 16.19 -18.77
N THR A 208 -42.44 15.01 -18.52
CA THR A 208 -43.14 13.93 -17.78
C THR A 208 -42.89 13.98 -16.26
N PRO A 209 -43.90 13.79 -15.38
CA PRO A 209 -43.74 13.79 -13.92
C PRO A 209 -43.02 12.53 -13.37
N ILE A 210 -42.27 12.68 -12.27
CA ILE A 210 -41.43 11.63 -11.65
C ILE A 210 -41.92 11.27 -10.25
N VAL A 211 -41.94 9.96 -9.94
CA VAL A 211 -42.21 9.38 -8.62
C VAL A 211 -40.87 8.93 -8.00
N SER A 212 -40.52 9.43 -6.81
CA SER A 212 -39.19 9.27 -6.19
C SER A 212 -39.15 8.23 -5.06
N ILE A 213 -38.10 7.39 -5.00
CA ILE A 213 -37.78 6.46 -3.90
C ILE A 213 -36.37 6.77 -3.38
N ASN A 214 -36.20 6.82 -2.05
CA ASN A 214 -35.00 7.25 -1.28
C ASN A 214 -33.98 6.13 -0.98
N ASN A 215 -32.71 6.48 -0.68
CA ASN A 215 -32.03 6.20 0.61
C ASN A 215 -30.49 6.39 0.63
N GLU A 216 -30.01 6.58 1.86
CA GLU A 216 -28.73 7.11 2.39
C GLU A 216 -27.57 6.10 2.56
N PHE A 217 -26.36 6.65 2.79
CA PHE A 217 -25.34 6.34 3.85
C PHE A 217 -23.89 6.24 3.34
N THR A 218 -22.96 6.93 4.02
CA THR A 218 -21.78 6.33 4.71
C THR A 218 -20.90 7.38 5.42
N LYS A 219 -20.35 6.95 6.57
CA LYS A 219 -19.52 7.70 7.53
C LYS A 219 -18.07 7.14 7.58
N ASN A 220 -17.14 8.07 7.85
CA ASN A 220 -15.95 8.03 8.72
C ASN A 220 -14.66 7.24 8.37
N SER A 221 -13.53 7.96 8.50
CA SER A 221 -12.15 7.47 8.70
C SER A 221 -11.45 8.32 9.77
N PHE A 222 -10.78 7.68 10.74
CA PHE A 222 -9.93 8.32 11.76
C PHE A 222 -8.45 8.00 11.51
N ILE A 223 -7.61 9.03 11.39
CA ILE A 223 -6.18 9.02 11.70
C ILE A 223 -5.89 10.39 12.34
N THR A 224 -5.43 10.42 13.59
CA THR A 224 -5.07 11.66 14.29
C THR A 224 -3.58 11.98 14.17
N SER A 225 -3.34 13.24 13.81
CA SER A 225 -2.09 14.01 13.85
C SER A 225 -1.59 14.23 15.28
N GLY A 226 -0.34 13.87 15.61
CA GLY A 226 0.30 14.25 16.88
C GLY A 226 1.49 13.39 17.33
N SER A 227 2.51 13.21 16.49
CA SER A 227 3.74 12.48 16.88
C SER A 227 4.97 13.23 16.35
N ASP A 228 5.90 13.58 17.24
CA ASP A 228 7.14 14.29 16.88
C ASP A 228 8.27 13.29 16.62
N LEU A 229 8.99 13.46 15.51
CA LEU A 229 10.10 12.58 15.15
C LEU A 229 11.31 12.87 16.04
N ASN A 230 11.75 11.90 16.82
CA ASN A 230 12.85 12.00 17.77
C ASN A 230 14.18 11.57 17.14
N GLU A 231 14.25 10.35 16.60
CA GLU A 231 15.48 9.81 16.01
C GLU A 231 15.22 9.02 14.72
N THR A 232 16.23 8.99 13.86
CA THR A 232 16.21 8.22 12.62
C THR A 232 17.56 7.56 12.39
N TYR A 233 17.57 6.25 12.14
CA TYR A 233 18.78 5.52 11.79
C TYR A 233 18.47 4.41 10.78
N ASN A 234 19.49 3.80 10.19
CA ASN A 234 19.32 2.73 9.21
C ASN A 234 20.01 1.45 9.68
N ILE A 235 19.38 0.31 9.43
CA ILE A 235 19.88 -1.01 9.82
C ILE A 235 19.93 -1.97 8.62
N GLY A 236 20.67 -3.07 8.80
CA GLY A 236 20.85 -4.11 7.80
C GLY A 236 21.90 -3.78 6.73
N LYS A 237 22.35 -4.81 6.00
CA LYS A 237 23.28 -4.65 4.89
C LYS A 237 22.67 -3.72 3.83
N ASN A 238 23.46 -2.78 3.31
CA ASN A 238 23.02 -1.72 2.39
C ASN A 238 21.97 -0.76 2.98
N LYS A 239 21.84 -0.67 4.32
CA LYS A 239 20.93 0.26 5.00
C LYS A 239 19.48 0.12 4.53
N ILE A 240 19.03 -1.12 4.29
CA ILE A 240 17.74 -1.43 3.66
C ILE A 240 16.50 -1.08 4.49
N PHE A 241 16.65 -0.98 5.81
CA PHE A 241 15.59 -0.56 6.71
C PHE A 241 15.97 0.77 7.36
N GLN A 242 15.01 1.68 7.38
CA GLN A 242 15.08 2.96 8.07
C GLN A 242 14.16 2.86 9.29
N ILE A 243 14.72 3.14 10.46
CA ILE A 243 14.01 3.17 11.72
C ILE A 243 13.69 4.61 12.05
N LEU A 244 12.44 4.87 12.43
CA LEU A 244 11.94 6.16 12.88
C LEU A 244 11.41 5.98 14.30
N ILE A 245 11.93 6.77 15.24
CA ILE A 245 11.46 6.80 16.63
C ILE A 245 10.66 8.09 16.81
N PHE A 246 9.40 7.96 17.22
CA PHE A 246 8.54 9.11 17.51
C PHE A 246 8.24 9.22 19.01
N ASP A 247 8.15 10.46 19.46
CA ASP A 247 7.52 10.81 20.72
C ASP A 247 6.00 10.79 20.53
N VAL A 248 5.30 10.12 21.44
CA VAL A 248 3.84 10.07 21.46
C VAL A 248 3.34 10.98 22.58
N ILE A 249 2.41 11.88 22.22
CA ILE A 249 1.85 12.83 23.18
C ILE A 249 1.19 12.07 24.34
N ASN A 250 1.55 12.43 25.58
CA ASN A 250 1.04 11.86 26.83
C ASN A 250 1.36 10.37 27.08
N GLU A 251 2.39 9.82 26.43
CA GLU A 251 2.83 8.44 26.65
C GLU A 251 4.32 8.41 27.02
N TYR A 252 4.71 7.52 27.93
CA TYR A 252 6.12 7.29 28.26
C TYR A 252 6.82 6.43 27.20
N GLU A 253 6.05 5.55 26.54
CA GLU A 253 6.55 4.67 25.50
C GLU A 253 6.75 5.44 24.19
N LYS A 254 7.86 5.17 23.51
CA LYS A 254 8.10 5.71 22.17
C LYS A 254 7.42 4.86 21.12
N HIS A 255 7.20 5.42 19.94
CA HIS A 255 6.69 4.68 18.79
C HIS A 255 7.83 4.36 17.83
N TYR A 256 8.10 3.08 17.66
CA TYR A 256 9.14 2.54 16.80
C TYR A 256 8.52 2.10 15.47
N VAL A 257 8.95 2.74 14.38
CA VAL A 257 8.43 2.50 13.03
C VAL A 257 9.55 2.04 12.10
N VAL A 258 9.32 0.92 11.43
CA VAL A 258 10.21 0.40 10.39
C VAL A 258 9.70 0.85 9.02
N LYS A 259 10.56 1.47 8.23
CA LYS A 259 10.36 1.73 6.79
C LYS A 259 11.46 1.06 5.98
N PHE A 260 11.20 0.79 4.71
CA PHE A 260 12.27 0.42 3.78
C PHE A 260 12.92 1.69 3.23
N SER A 261 14.25 1.69 3.11
CA SER A 261 15.04 2.89 2.80
C SER A 261 15.04 3.30 1.32
N PHE A 262 13.94 3.10 0.60
CA PHE A 262 13.82 3.53 -0.80
C PHE A 262 13.38 4.99 -0.86
N GLN A 263 14.02 5.80 -1.72
CA GLN A 263 13.93 7.25 -1.64
C GLN A 263 12.58 7.73 -2.18
N SER A 264 11.90 8.60 -1.42
CA SER A 264 10.57 9.12 -1.74
C SER A 264 9.43 8.10 -1.66
N SER A 265 8.26 8.61 -1.30
CA SER A 265 7.00 7.86 -1.26
C SER A 265 6.70 7.20 -2.63
N GLY A 266 7.28 7.75 -3.69
CA GLY A 266 7.15 7.27 -5.04
C GLY A 266 7.89 5.98 -5.40
N GLU A 267 9.05 5.79 -4.82
CA GLU A 267 9.84 4.58 -5.06
C GLU A 267 9.35 3.44 -4.17
N GLU A 268 8.65 3.74 -3.06
CA GLU A 268 8.14 2.76 -2.13
C GLU A 268 7.05 1.85 -2.73
N ASP A 269 6.06 2.40 -3.46
CA ASP A 269 5.04 1.55 -4.12
C ASP A 269 5.63 0.73 -5.26
N PHE A 270 6.55 1.34 -6.02
CA PHE A 270 7.27 0.64 -7.08
C PHE A 270 8.08 -0.52 -6.51
N PHE A 271 8.83 -0.27 -5.43
CA PHE A 271 9.56 -1.26 -4.67
C PHE A 271 8.63 -2.38 -4.17
N LYS A 272 7.51 -2.03 -3.51
CA LYS A 272 6.51 -3.01 -3.03
C LYS A 272 5.97 -3.88 -4.15
N LYS A 273 5.70 -3.30 -5.34
CA LYS A 273 5.21 -4.06 -6.50
C LYS A 273 6.29 -4.99 -7.07
N ILE A 274 7.54 -4.54 -7.19
CA ILE A 274 8.64 -5.39 -7.65
C ILE A 274 8.88 -6.53 -6.65
N VAL A 275 8.91 -6.24 -5.35
CA VAL A 275 9.05 -7.26 -4.30
C VAL A 275 7.93 -8.29 -4.39
N LYS A 276 6.68 -7.84 -4.58
CA LYS A 276 5.52 -8.74 -4.75
C LYS A 276 5.64 -9.60 -6.01
N ASP A 277 6.05 -9.01 -7.13
CA ASP A 277 6.26 -9.72 -8.38
C ASP A 277 7.40 -10.75 -8.27
N ALA A 278 8.56 -10.34 -7.75
CA ALA A 278 9.68 -11.24 -7.50
C ALA A 278 9.28 -12.39 -6.59
N LYS A 279 8.66 -12.10 -5.43
CA LYS A 279 8.14 -13.11 -4.49
C LYS A 279 7.23 -14.14 -5.16
N ASN A 280 6.32 -13.69 -6.02
CA ASN A 280 5.36 -14.57 -6.71
C ASN A 280 6.03 -15.48 -7.74
N ASN A 281 7.14 -15.03 -8.34
CA ASN A 281 7.90 -15.78 -9.33
C ASN A 281 9.05 -16.62 -8.74
N LEU A 282 9.30 -16.51 -7.45
CA LEU A 282 10.20 -17.42 -6.74
C LEU A 282 9.56 -18.81 -6.64
N LYS A 283 10.18 -19.80 -7.30
CA LYS A 283 9.79 -21.21 -7.16
C LYS A 283 9.91 -21.66 -5.71
N LEU A 284 8.95 -22.46 -5.24
CA LEU A 284 9.07 -23.13 -3.95
C LEU A 284 10.24 -24.12 -4.03
N LEU A 285 11.07 -24.14 -2.99
CA LEU A 285 12.09 -25.17 -2.84
C LEU A 285 11.42 -26.41 -2.23
N ASP A 286 11.32 -27.48 -3.00
CA ASP A 286 11.05 -28.81 -2.46
C ASP A 286 12.37 -29.43 -2.03
N SER A 287 12.49 -29.68 -0.73
CA SER A 287 13.65 -30.33 -0.12
C SER A 287 13.17 -31.28 0.95
N ASP A 288 13.62 -32.53 0.86
CA ASP A 288 13.37 -33.55 1.88
C ASP A 288 14.25 -33.34 3.13
N LYS A 289 15.19 -32.39 3.06
CA LYS A 289 16.09 -32.03 4.16
C LYS A 289 15.67 -30.71 4.80
N ILE A 290 15.87 -30.63 6.12
CA ILE A 290 15.74 -29.39 6.88
C ILE A 290 16.88 -28.46 6.48
N ILE A 291 16.54 -27.33 5.85
CA ILE A 291 17.50 -26.30 5.44
C ILE A 291 17.50 -25.17 6.49
N PRO A 292 18.67 -24.77 7.03
CA PRO A 292 18.77 -23.63 7.94
C PRO A 292 18.22 -22.33 7.33
N LEU A 293 17.66 -21.46 8.18
CA LEU A 293 17.06 -20.19 7.75
C LEU A 293 18.01 -19.33 6.91
N GLU A 294 19.28 -19.26 7.28
CA GLU A 294 20.25 -18.43 6.58
C GLU A 294 20.57 -18.92 5.16
N GLU A 295 20.53 -20.24 4.95
CA GLU A 295 20.66 -20.85 3.63
C GLU A 295 19.41 -20.60 2.80
N LEU A 296 18.21 -20.77 3.39
CA LEU A 296 16.94 -20.46 2.74
C LEU A 296 16.88 -19.00 2.26
N ILE A 297 17.25 -18.05 3.12
CA ILE A 297 17.31 -16.62 2.75
C ILE A 297 18.28 -16.44 1.58
N SER A 298 19.45 -17.08 1.62
CA SER A 298 20.48 -16.95 0.58
C SER A 298 20.00 -17.51 -0.76
N LEU A 299 19.37 -18.69 -0.76
CA LEU A 299 18.82 -19.33 -1.96
C LEU A 299 17.71 -18.51 -2.60
N TYR A 300 16.70 -18.10 -1.83
CA TYR A 300 15.60 -17.28 -2.35
C TYR A 300 16.10 -15.92 -2.84
N ARG A 301 17.09 -15.34 -2.17
CA ARG A 301 17.74 -14.10 -2.61
C ARG A 301 18.46 -14.28 -3.94
N MET A 302 19.24 -15.35 -4.13
CA MET A 302 19.93 -15.61 -5.39
C MET A 302 18.94 -15.80 -6.55
N ASN A 303 17.85 -16.53 -6.31
CA ASN A 303 16.78 -16.70 -7.30
C ASN A 303 16.10 -15.36 -7.63
N ALA A 304 15.83 -14.53 -6.61
CA ALA A 304 15.24 -13.21 -6.82
C ALA A 304 16.20 -12.30 -7.60
N LYS A 305 17.50 -12.33 -7.28
CA LYS A 305 18.54 -11.55 -7.98
C LYS A 305 18.58 -11.89 -9.47
N ARG A 306 18.56 -13.18 -9.83
CA ARG A 306 18.47 -13.64 -11.22
C ARG A 306 17.21 -13.16 -11.93
N TYR A 307 16.06 -13.34 -11.28
CA TYR A 307 14.77 -12.91 -11.81
C TYR A 307 14.74 -11.40 -12.06
N LEU A 308 15.16 -10.61 -11.07
CA LEU A 308 15.17 -9.16 -11.13
C LEU A 308 16.10 -8.63 -12.23
N ALA A 309 17.32 -9.16 -12.31
CA ALA A 309 18.29 -8.78 -13.34
C ALA A 309 17.81 -9.09 -14.77
N SER A 310 17.00 -10.14 -14.94
CA SER A 310 16.48 -10.53 -16.25
C SER A 310 15.28 -9.69 -16.72
N LYS A 311 14.50 -9.14 -15.78
CA LYS A 311 13.21 -8.50 -16.07
C LYS A 311 13.24 -6.99 -15.92
N TYR A 312 13.96 -6.48 -14.92
CA TYR A 312 13.93 -5.08 -14.52
C TYR A 312 15.28 -4.38 -14.77
N LYS A 313 15.24 -3.13 -15.23
CA LYS A 313 16.44 -2.27 -15.34
C LYS A 313 16.74 -1.55 -14.02
N LEU A 314 17.34 -2.27 -13.08
CA LEU A 314 17.70 -1.78 -11.74
C LEU A 314 19.22 -1.70 -11.58
N SER A 315 19.68 -0.79 -10.72
CA SER A 315 21.07 -0.76 -10.28
C SER A 315 21.42 -2.00 -9.44
N GLU A 316 22.71 -2.32 -9.33
CA GLU A 316 23.15 -3.48 -8.56
C GLU A 316 22.73 -3.40 -7.08
N ASN A 317 22.78 -2.21 -6.48
CA ASN A 317 22.33 -1.98 -5.10
C ASN A 317 20.82 -2.19 -4.94
N GLU A 318 20.01 -1.74 -5.89
CA GLU A 318 18.56 -1.97 -5.88
C GLU A 318 18.24 -3.46 -6.02
N ILE A 319 18.90 -4.17 -6.94
CA ILE A 319 18.73 -5.62 -7.09
C ILE A 319 19.11 -6.34 -5.80
N GLU A 320 20.22 -5.96 -5.18
CA GLU A 320 20.74 -6.60 -3.97
C GLU A 320 19.79 -6.41 -2.76
N SER A 321 19.15 -5.24 -2.66
CA SER A 321 18.18 -4.89 -1.61
C SER A 321 16.80 -5.51 -1.86
N ILE A 322 16.26 -5.35 -3.08
CA ILE A 322 14.95 -5.92 -3.48
C ILE A 322 14.99 -7.44 -3.42
N SER A 323 16.07 -8.08 -3.89
CA SER A 323 16.21 -9.54 -3.84
C SER A 323 16.19 -10.06 -2.40
N PHE A 324 16.87 -9.35 -1.49
CA PHE A 324 16.89 -9.70 -0.07
C PHE A 324 15.50 -9.59 0.55
N VAL A 325 14.82 -8.45 0.35
CA VAL A 325 13.47 -8.23 0.88
C VAL A 325 12.46 -9.22 0.26
N SER A 326 12.58 -9.53 -1.02
CA SER A 326 11.77 -10.56 -1.70
C SER A 326 11.94 -11.93 -1.07
N ALA A 327 13.16 -12.29 -0.67
CA ALA A 327 13.43 -13.53 0.04
C ALA A 327 12.75 -13.56 1.42
N LEU A 328 12.85 -12.47 2.19
CA LEU A 328 12.15 -12.34 3.48
C LEU A 328 10.63 -12.48 3.32
N HIS A 329 10.04 -11.82 2.32
CA HIS A 329 8.62 -11.92 2.01
C HIS A 329 8.18 -13.30 1.54
N LYS A 330 9.05 -14.03 0.83
CA LYS A 330 8.78 -15.41 0.41
C LYS A 330 8.76 -16.34 1.61
N LEU A 331 9.68 -16.13 2.55
CA LEU A 331 9.80 -16.87 3.81
C LEU A 331 8.81 -16.43 4.88
N LYS A 332 8.08 -15.32 4.67
CA LYS A 332 7.08 -14.79 5.61
C LYS A 332 7.67 -14.35 6.95
N ILE A 333 8.89 -13.83 6.93
CA ILE A 333 9.61 -13.31 8.10
C ILE A 333 9.83 -11.80 8.04
N GLU A 334 9.36 -11.12 6.99
CA GLU A 334 9.61 -9.70 6.72
C GLU A 334 9.18 -8.76 7.86
N LYS A 335 8.18 -9.15 8.64
CA LYS A 335 7.63 -8.33 9.74
C LYS A 335 8.57 -8.30 10.95
N ILE A 336 9.08 -9.47 11.35
CA ILE A 336 9.89 -9.62 12.56
C ILE A 336 11.38 -9.46 12.28
N PHE A 337 11.81 -9.74 11.05
CA PHE A 337 13.23 -9.72 10.66
C PHE A 337 13.93 -8.38 10.96
N PRO A 338 13.35 -7.20 10.68
CA PRO A 338 13.98 -5.92 11.01
C PRO A 338 14.25 -5.80 12.51
N LEU A 339 13.31 -6.25 13.35
CA LEU A 339 13.46 -6.24 14.79
C LEU A 339 14.61 -7.16 15.25
N LEU A 340 14.73 -8.34 14.62
CA LEU A 340 15.79 -9.31 14.95
C LEU A 340 17.20 -8.79 14.65
N ILE A 341 17.37 -8.02 13.58
CA ILE A 341 18.69 -7.54 13.15
C ILE A 341 19.07 -6.17 13.70
N ASP A 342 18.16 -5.45 14.36
CA ASP A 342 18.44 -4.12 14.91
C ASP A 342 19.28 -4.17 16.20
N ASP A 343 20.50 -3.64 16.16
CA ASP A 343 21.44 -3.74 17.28
C ASP A 343 21.07 -2.87 18.48
N GLN A 344 20.11 -1.95 18.30
CA GLN A 344 19.58 -1.13 19.38
C GLN A 344 18.43 -1.80 20.14
N ILE A 345 17.92 -2.94 19.67
CA ILE A 345 16.84 -3.68 20.34
C ILE A 345 17.44 -4.77 21.23
N GLU A 346 17.07 -4.78 22.51
CA GLU A 346 17.49 -5.79 23.48
C GLU A 346 16.51 -6.97 23.53
N GLU A 347 15.21 -6.66 23.59
CA GLU A 347 14.14 -7.64 23.76
C GLU A 347 12.92 -7.30 22.87
N ILE A 348 12.22 -8.32 22.40
CA ILE A 348 11.03 -8.23 21.54
C ILE A 348 9.92 -9.08 22.14
N PHE A 349 8.72 -8.53 22.22
CA PHE A 349 7.59 -9.13 22.94
C PHE A 349 6.32 -9.13 22.10
N LEU A 350 5.51 -10.16 22.32
CA LEU A 350 4.11 -10.22 21.89
C LEU A 350 3.33 -11.04 22.92
N ASP A 351 2.50 -10.38 23.70
CA ASP A 351 1.78 -11.04 24.82
C ASP A 351 0.47 -11.71 24.36
N SER A 352 -0.07 -11.26 23.22
CA SER A 352 -1.33 -11.78 22.66
C SER A 352 -1.39 -11.61 21.14
N PRO A 353 -1.99 -12.56 20.39
CA PRO A 353 -2.24 -12.42 18.95
C PRO A 353 -3.10 -11.20 18.56
N LYS A 354 -3.85 -10.63 19.51
CA LYS A 354 -4.71 -9.47 19.27
C LYS A 354 -3.94 -8.15 19.27
N GLU A 355 -2.78 -8.13 19.89
CA GLU A 355 -1.97 -6.95 20.13
C GLU A 355 -0.86 -6.80 19.08
N ASN A 356 -0.14 -5.68 19.14
CA ASN A 356 1.04 -5.45 18.33
C ASN A 356 2.28 -5.92 19.09
N VAL A 357 3.32 -6.25 18.33
CA VAL A 357 4.66 -6.47 18.88
C VAL A 357 5.16 -5.18 19.52
N TYR A 358 5.83 -5.29 20.65
CA TYR A 358 6.54 -4.19 21.29
C TYR A 358 7.96 -4.61 21.64
N ILE A 359 8.83 -3.65 21.94
CA ILE A 359 10.27 -3.90 22.09
C ILE A 359 10.83 -3.16 23.31
N ASN A 360 11.98 -3.63 23.79
CA ASN A 360 12.87 -2.84 24.65
C ASN A 360 14.07 -2.35 23.82
N HIS A 361 14.21 -1.04 23.71
CA HIS A 361 15.27 -0.37 22.97
C HIS A 361 16.34 0.15 23.92
N GLN A 362 17.61 -0.12 23.65
CA GLN A 362 18.76 0.20 24.52
C GLN A 362 18.76 1.66 25.01
N LYS A 363 18.45 2.61 24.10
CA LYS A 363 18.40 4.05 24.40
C LYS A 363 17.06 4.55 24.93
N PHE A 364 15.94 3.97 24.48
CA PHE A 364 14.60 4.56 24.66
C PHE A 364 13.69 3.75 25.59
N GLY A 365 14.18 2.61 26.09
CA GLY A 365 13.37 1.68 26.86
C GLY A 365 12.23 1.10 26.04
N ARG A 366 11.07 0.96 26.66
CA ARG A 366 9.88 0.34 26.05
C ARG A 366 9.35 1.16 24.86
N CYS A 367 9.20 0.53 23.71
CA CYS A 367 8.63 1.16 22.50
C CYS A 367 7.49 0.30 21.91
N ARG A 368 6.40 0.95 21.51
CA ARG A 368 5.30 0.34 20.73
C ARG A 368 5.69 0.25 19.25
N THR A 369 5.16 -0.75 18.55
CA THR A 369 5.30 -0.85 17.08
C THR A 369 3.95 -1.01 16.39
N ASP A 370 3.92 -0.79 15.07
CA ASP A 370 2.76 -1.10 14.21
C ASP A 370 2.75 -2.55 13.71
N ILE A 371 3.69 -3.38 14.19
CA ILE A 371 3.89 -4.73 13.68
C ILE A 371 2.89 -5.66 14.36
N LYS A 372 1.96 -6.17 13.57
CA LYS A 372 1.00 -7.20 13.99
C LYS A 372 1.25 -8.53 13.31
N LEU A 373 1.36 -9.60 14.10
CA LEU A 373 1.46 -10.97 13.60
C LEU A 373 0.06 -11.56 13.47
N ASP A 374 -0.30 -12.03 12.27
CA ASP A 374 -1.57 -12.73 12.09
C ASP A 374 -1.45 -14.20 12.55
N ILE A 375 -2.58 -14.92 12.60
CA ILE A 375 -2.61 -16.33 13.01
C ILE A 375 -1.67 -17.18 12.15
N LYS A 376 -1.54 -16.89 10.85
CA LYS A 376 -0.67 -17.66 9.95
C LYS A 376 0.81 -17.36 10.23
N ASP A 377 1.14 -16.13 10.59
CA ASP A 377 2.50 -15.75 10.99
C ASP A 377 2.89 -16.47 12.29
N ILE A 378 1.98 -16.52 13.26
CA ILE A 378 2.17 -17.23 14.53
C ILE A 378 2.37 -18.74 14.30
N GLU A 379 1.52 -19.39 13.51
CA GLU A 379 1.66 -20.82 13.21
C GLU A 379 2.97 -21.16 12.48
N ARG A 380 3.43 -20.28 11.58
CA ARG A 380 4.76 -20.41 10.96
C ARG A 380 5.88 -20.28 11.99
N LEU A 381 5.79 -19.31 12.89
CA LEU A 381 6.78 -19.12 13.95
C LEU A 381 6.83 -20.32 14.89
N LYS A 382 5.68 -20.86 15.31
CA LYS A 382 5.60 -22.11 16.08
C LYS A 382 6.27 -23.26 15.34
N THR A 383 5.95 -23.46 14.07
CA THR A 383 6.55 -24.52 13.24
C THR A 383 8.06 -24.36 13.14
N PHE A 384 8.53 -23.13 12.88
CA PHE A 384 9.93 -22.78 12.80
C PHE A 384 10.68 -23.10 14.11
N LEU A 385 10.13 -22.68 15.25
CA LEU A 385 10.76 -22.92 16.56
C LEU A 385 10.71 -24.39 16.99
N ARG A 386 9.68 -25.15 16.60
CA ARG A 386 9.65 -26.61 16.76
C ARG A 386 10.79 -27.30 16.00
N LEU A 387 11.02 -26.89 14.74
CA LEU A 387 12.10 -27.43 13.92
C LEU A 387 13.48 -27.12 14.51
N TYR A 388 13.70 -25.89 14.97
CA TYR A 388 14.97 -25.49 15.58
C TYR A 388 15.22 -26.10 16.96
N SER A 389 14.17 -26.26 17.76
CA SER A 389 14.30 -26.84 19.11
C SER A 389 14.35 -28.37 19.12
N GLY A 390 13.83 -29.01 18.07
CA GLY A 390 13.57 -30.46 18.07
C GLY A 390 12.49 -30.89 19.07
N ARG A 391 11.74 -29.95 19.66
CA ARG A 391 10.73 -30.21 20.69
C ARG A 391 9.32 -30.06 20.13
N ARG A 392 8.37 -30.75 20.77
CA ARG A 392 6.94 -30.55 20.53
C ARG A 392 6.48 -29.24 21.16
N LEU A 393 5.45 -28.64 20.57
CA LEU A 393 4.71 -27.52 21.13
C LEU A 393 3.23 -27.89 21.06
N ASP A 394 2.67 -28.26 22.20
CA ASP A 394 1.29 -28.71 22.36
C ASP A 394 0.82 -28.45 23.79
N PHE A 395 -0.42 -28.81 24.10
CA PHE A 395 -1.00 -28.59 25.42
C PHE A 395 -0.21 -29.27 26.56
N SER A 396 0.47 -30.39 26.29
CA SER A 396 1.29 -31.11 27.26
C SER A 396 2.72 -30.54 27.36
N ASN A 397 3.21 -29.90 26.30
CA ASN A 397 4.51 -29.22 26.22
C ASN A 397 4.30 -27.79 25.71
N PRO A 398 3.73 -26.90 26.55
CA PRO A 398 3.24 -25.59 26.10
C PRO A 398 4.34 -24.56 25.86
N SER A 399 5.61 -24.89 26.11
CA SER A 399 6.71 -23.94 26.05
C SER A 399 7.88 -24.46 25.22
N ILE A 400 8.36 -23.64 24.28
CA ILE A 400 9.63 -23.85 23.60
C ILE A 400 10.57 -22.71 23.94
N LYS A 401 11.79 -23.05 24.37
CA LYS A 401 12.91 -22.13 24.54
C LYS A 401 14.06 -22.62 23.68
N VAL A 402 14.50 -21.81 22.73
CA VAL A 402 15.55 -22.19 21.77
C VAL A 402 16.45 -21.01 21.43
N VAL A 403 17.74 -21.27 21.30
CA VAL A 403 18.71 -20.29 20.85
C VAL A 403 18.97 -20.48 19.37
N ILE A 404 18.89 -19.39 18.61
CA ILE A 404 19.15 -19.38 17.18
C ILE A 404 20.31 -18.42 16.91
N LYS A 405 21.44 -19.00 16.47
CA LYS A 405 22.62 -18.28 15.99
C LYS A 405 22.76 -18.49 14.49
N ASN A 406 22.73 -17.40 13.74
CA ASN A 406 23.03 -17.40 12.32
C ASN A 406 23.79 -16.11 11.96
N LYS A 407 24.17 -15.94 10.69
CA LYS A 407 24.91 -14.75 10.26
C LYS A 407 24.14 -13.42 10.36
N TYR A 408 22.82 -13.45 10.57
CA TYR A 408 21.97 -12.25 10.67
C TYR A 408 21.70 -11.84 12.12
N PHE A 409 21.42 -12.80 13.00
CA PHE A 409 21.06 -12.54 14.40
C PHE A 409 21.50 -13.68 15.32
N TYR A 410 21.63 -13.35 16.61
CA TYR A 410 21.84 -14.30 17.69
C TYR A 410 20.86 -14.01 18.81
N CYS A 411 19.77 -14.77 18.86
CA CYS A 411 18.67 -14.53 19.77
C CYS A 411 18.22 -15.81 20.45
N ARG A 412 17.78 -15.67 21.70
CA ARG A 412 16.95 -16.65 22.39
C ARG A 412 15.50 -16.37 22.05
N PHE A 413 14.80 -17.37 21.57
CA PHE A 413 13.35 -17.35 21.39
C PHE A 413 12.71 -18.15 22.51
N ALA A 414 11.67 -17.60 23.10
CA ALA A 414 10.75 -18.29 23.98
C ALA A 414 9.32 -18.08 23.43
N ILE A 415 8.60 -19.18 23.27
CA ILE A 415 7.17 -19.16 22.97
C ILE A 415 6.42 -20.00 23.98
N ASP A 416 5.28 -19.49 24.40
CA ASP A 416 4.36 -20.15 25.31
C ASP A 416 2.97 -20.21 24.66
N VAL A 417 2.32 -21.37 24.74
CA VAL A 417 0.96 -21.60 24.24
C VAL A 417 0.02 -22.03 25.36
N GLY A 418 -1.29 -22.11 25.07
CA GLY A 418 -2.27 -22.67 26.00
C GLY A 418 -1.87 -24.08 26.49
N PRO A 419 -2.05 -24.41 27.78
CA PRO A 419 -2.83 -23.66 28.77
C PRO A 419 -2.03 -22.62 29.57
N VAL A 420 -0.71 -22.55 29.41
CA VAL A 420 0.13 -21.62 30.20
C VAL A 420 -0.20 -20.17 29.86
N GLN A 421 -0.51 -19.89 28.59
CA GLN A 421 -0.92 -18.57 28.14
C GLN A 421 -2.44 -18.47 27.97
N LEU A 422 -3.06 -17.51 28.66
CA LEU A 422 -4.51 -17.26 28.62
C LEU A 422 -5.02 -16.84 27.23
N TYR A 423 -4.17 -16.15 26.46
CA TYR A 423 -4.49 -15.64 25.12
C TYR A 423 -3.87 -16.48 24.00
N ASP A 424 -3.74 -17.80 24.22
CA ASP A 424 -3.25 -18.84 23.30
C ASP A 424 -1.77 -18.78 22.90
N PHE A 425 -1.14 -17.60 22.87
CA PHE A 425 0.23 -17.43 22.40
C PHE A 425 0.92 -16.22 23.01
N ALA A 426 2.13 -16.42 23.52
CA ALA A 426 3.08 -15.37 23.86
C ALA A 426 4.44 -15.65 23.21
N LEU A 427 5.15 -14.57 22.88
CA LEU A 427 6.49 -14.61 22.31
C LEU A 427 7.39 -13.62 23.06
N ASP A 428 8.53 -14.13 23.47
CA ASP A 428 9.63 -13.35 24.02
C ASP A 428 10.91 -13.70 23.24
N ILE A 429 11.59 -12.67 22.74
CA ILE A 429 12.86 -12.81 22.05
C ILE A 429 13.89 -11.91 22.71
N ARG A 430 14.89 -12.52 23.32
CA ARG A 430 16.03 -11.83 23.92
C ARG A 430 17.26 -11.94 23.02
N LYS A 431 17.90 -10.81 22.73
CA LYS A 431 19.16 -10.82 21.97
C LYS A 431 20.31 -11.22 22.87
N LEU A 432 21.14 -12.16 22.41
CA LEU A 432 22.23 -12.74 23.21
C LEU A 432 23.60 -12.14 22.89
N ASN A 433 23.73 -11.35 21.83
CA ASN A 433 24.95 -10.64 21.49
C ASN A 433 24.59 -9.25 20.98
N LYS A 434 25.29 -8.21 21.47
CA LYS A 434 26.11 -7.34 20.61
C LYS A 434 26.98 -6.31 21.35
N ASN A 435 26.70 -5.98 22.60
CA ASN A 435 27.58 -5.11 23.38
C ASN A 435 28.36 -5.93 24.41
N ILE A 436 29.44 -6.57 23.95
CA ILE A 436 30.41 -7.19 24.86
C ILE A 436 31.15 -6.05 25.56
N TYR A 437 30.79 -5.77 26.80
CA TYR A 437 31.52 -4.80 27.60
C TYR A 437 32.84 -5.42 28.05
N THR A 438 33.94 -4.75 27.72
CA THR A 438 35.22 -5.01 28.38
C THR A 438 35.24 -4.29 29.73
N VAL A 439 36.18 -4.67 30.59
CA VAL A 439 36.43 -3.92 31.83
C VAL A 439 36.73 -2.44 31.54
N GLN A 440 37.38 -2.11 30.42
CA GLN A 440 37.62 -0.72 30.03
C GLN A 440 36.31 0.02 29.72
N ASP A 441 35.34 -0.64 29.11
CA ASP A 441 34.04 -0.03 28.82
C ASP A 441 33.24 0.19 30.10
N LEU A 442 33.30 -0.75 31.04
CA LEU A 442 32.70 -0.61 32.38
C LEU A 442 33.35 0.50 33.21
N LEU A 443 34.65 0.75 33.04
CA LEU A 443 35.34 1.89 33.65
C LEU A 443 34.89 3.21 33.01
N LYS A 444 34.82 3.26 31.67
CA LYS A 444 34.41 4.46 30.92
C LYS A 444 32.98 4.88 31.21
N ASN A 445 32.06 3.92 31.34
CA ASN A 445 30.66 4.22 31.62
C ASN A 445 30.35 4.38 33.13
N GLY A 446 31.38 4.29 33.99
CA GLY A 446 31.25 4.46 35.44
C GLY A 446 30.60 3.29 36.19
N SER A 447 30.31 2.16 35.52
CA SER A 447 29.72 0.97 36.16
C SER A 447 30.71 0.22 37.06
N LEU A 448 32.01 0.39 36.82
CA LEU A 448 33.06 -0.22 37.61
C LEU A 448 34.10 0.85 37.99
N ASN A 449 34.54 0.85 39.25
CA ASN A 449 35.59 1.76 39.73
C ASN A 449 37.00 1.19 39.42
N PRO A 450 38.00 2.02 39.07
CA PRO A 450 39.36 1.55 38.78
C PRO A 450 40.01 0.72 39.91
N THR A 451 39.85 1.14 41.17
CA THR A 451 40.41 0.45 42.33
C THR A 451 39.76 -0.91 42.53
N ILE A 452 38.42 -0.97 42.41
CA ILE A 452 37.66 -2.24 42.48
C ILE A 452 38.04 -3.17 41.33
N SER A 453 38.20 -2.62 40.12
CA SER A 453 38.63 -3.39 38.96
C SER A 453 40.02 -4.01 39.16
N ALA A 454 40.98 -3.26 39.69
CA ALA A 454 42.32 -3.78 39.98
C ALA A 454 42.27 -4.88 41.06
N PHE A 455 41.45 -4.68 42.09
CA PHE A 455 41.23 -5.68 43.13
C PHE A 455 40.62 -6.98 42.57
N LEU A 456 39.55 -6.89 41.77
CA LEU A 456 38.93 -8.04 41.12
C LEU A 456 39.91 -8.77 40.20
N TYR A 457 40.71 -8.04 39.42
CA TYR A 457 41.75 -8.64 38.58
C TYR A 457 42.79 -9.41 39.39
N PHE A 458 43.24 -8.86 40.52
CA PHE A 458 44.14 -9.56 41.43
C PHE A 458 43.54 -10.86 41.97
N LEU A 459 42.26 -10.83 42.38
CA LEU A 459 41.54 -12.02 42.85
C LEU A 459 41.43 -13.10 41.75
N ILE A 460 41.18 -12.71 40.51
CA ILE A 460 41.11 -13.61 39.35
C ILE A 460 42.46 -14.32 39.12
N ILE A 461 43.57 -13.57 39.12
CA ILE A 461 44.92 -14.15 38.95
C ILE A 461 45.20 -15.16 40.07
N ARG A 462 44.74 -14.86 41.30
CA ARG A 462 44.88 -15.73 42.46
C ARG A 462 43.86 -16.87 42.52
N ARG A 463 42.99 -17.01 41.51
CA ARG A 463 41.94 -18.05 41.41
C ARG A 463 41.01 -18.09 42.62
N VAL A 464 40.70 -16.92 43.18
CA VAL A 464 39.72 -16.80 44.26
C VAL A 464 38.31 -16.98 43.69
N ASN A 465 37.43 -17.62 44.45
CA ASN A 465 36.04 -17.79 44.08
C ASN A 465 35.31 -16.43 44.15
N ILE A 466 34.62 -16.06 43.07
CA ILE A 466 33.87 -14.80 42.96
C ILE A 466 32.44 -15.13 42.55
N THR A 467 31.47 -14.58 43.28
CA THR A 467 30.04 -14.68 42.95
C THR A 467 29.49 -13.29 42.66
N VAL A 468 28.81 -13.11 41.54
CA VAL A 468 28.16 -11.86 41.15
C VAL A 468 26.66 -11.97 41.41
N THR A 469 26.11 -11.11 42.27
CA THR A 469 24.70 -11.11 42.68
C THR A 469 24.00 -9.79 42.36
N GLY A 470 22.66 -9.79 42.32
CA GLY A 470 21.84 -8.63 41.97
C GLY A 470 20.50 -9.03 41.33
N GLU A 471 19.62 -8.05 41.13
CA GLU A 471 18.32 -8.23 40.47
C GLU A 471 18.44 -8.55 38.97
N THR A 472 17.35 -8.95 38.32
CA THR A 472 17.32 -9.19 36.87
C THR A 472 17.73 -7.91 36.11
N ASP A 473 18.47 -8.07 35.01
CA ASP A 473 19.00 -6.97 34.17
C ASP A 473 19.93 -5.93 34.83
N THR A 474 20.46 -6.18 36.02
CA THR A 474 21.49 -5.31 36.64
C THR A 474 22.91 -5.48 36.08
N GLY A 475 23.07 -6.22 34.97
CA GLY A 475 24.37 -6.39 34.33
C GLY A 475 25.30 -7.46 34.93
N LYS A 476 24.75 -8.42 35.70
CA LYS A 476 25.54 -9.54 36.28
C LYS A 476 26.34 -10.32 35.24
N THR A 477 25.67 -10.77 34.18
CA THR A 477 26.30 -11.51 33.08
C THR A 477 27.29 -10.64 32.31
N THR A 478 27.02 -9.34 32.20
CA THR A 478 27.92 -8.37 31.58
C THR A 478 29.23 -8.26 32.37
N LEU A 479 29.16 -8.10 33.70
CA LEU A 479 30.34 -8.02 34.55
C LEU A 479 31.15 -9.32 34.53
N ILE A 480 30.50 -10.49 34.65
CA ILE A 480 31.23 -11.76 34.66
C ILE A 480 31.92 -12.01 33.32
N ASN A 481 31.29 -11.67 32.19
CA ASN A 481 31.90 -11.77 30.87
C ASN A 481 33.09 -10.81 30.72
N ALA A 482 32.99 -9.58 31.22
CA ALA A 482 34.08 -8.60 31.20
C ALA A 482 35.29 -9.09 32.00
N LEU A 483 35.06 -9.65 33.21
CA LEU A 483 36.11 -10.19 34.06
C LEU A 483 36.73 -11.47 33.48
N ASP A 484 35.91 -12.33 32.89
CA ASP A 484 36.36 -13.56 32.24
C ASP A 484 37.30 -13.29 31.05
N LEU A 485 37.13 -12.18 30.34
CA LEU A 485 38.09 -11.73 29.32
C LEU A 485 39.49 -11.44 29.88
N LEU A 486 39.61 -11.04 31.15
CA LEU A 486 40.90 -10.74 31.80
C LEU A 486 41.63 -11.98 32.31
N THR A 487 40.96 -13.12 32.42
CA THR A 487 41.61 -14.35 32.92
C THR A 487 42.78 -14.78 32.01
N PRO A 488 43.87 -15.33 32.58
CA PRO A 488 45.04 -15.80 31.83
C PRO A 488 44.67 -16.86 30.77
N LYS A 489 45.43 -16.91 29.67
CA LYS A 489 45.11 -17.81 28.53
C LYS A 489 45.33 -19.28 28.87
N GLU A 490 46.24 -19.57 29.80
CA GLU A 490 46.64 -20.89 30.28
C GLU A 490 45.55 -21.56 31.13
N PHE A 491 44.55 -20.81 31.57
CA PHE A 491 43.46 -21.37 32.37
C PHE A 491 42.57 -22.24 31.48
N ARG A 492 42.33 -23.48 31.92
CA ARG A 492 41.25 -24.30 31.38
C ARG A 492 39.94 -23.85 32.02
N LYS A 493 39.03 -23.32 31.21
CA LYS A 493 37.75 -22.80 31.66
C LYS A 493 36.63 -23.76 31.29
N VAL A 494 35.76 -24.04 32.26
CA VAL A 494 34.59 -24.89 32.07
C VAL A 494 33.36 -24.05 32.39
N TYR A 495 32.51 -23.85 31.40
CA TYR A 495 31.26 -23.10 31.52
C TYR A 495 30.12 -24.09 31.61
N VAL A 496 29.32 -23.93 32.64
CA VAL A 496 28.09 -24.69 32.85
C VAL A 496 26.97 -23.68 32.89
N GLU A 497 26.16 -23.66 31.83
CA GLU A 497 25.11 -22.66 31.66
C GLU A 497 23.83 -23.38 31.21
N ASN A 498 22.66 -22.83 31.58
CA ASN A 498 21.39 -23.29 30.99
C ASN A 498 21.23 -22.78 29.56
N ILE A 499 21.88 -21.64 29.26
CA ILE A 499 21.89 -20.94 27.97
C ILE A 499 23.25 -20.30 27.81
N ILE A 500 23.85 -20.46 26.64
CA ILE A 500 25.19 -19.93 26.35
C ILE A 500 25.14 -18.39 26.23
N GLU A 501 25.47 -17.71 27.32
CA GLU A 501 25.69 -16.25 27.39
C GLU A 501 27.18 -15.90 27.53
N SER A 502 28.00 -16.88 27.92
CA SER A 502 29.46 -16.75 27.93
C SER A 502 30.02 -16.44 26.53
N LEU A 503 31.08 -15.63 26.49
CA LEU A 503 31.76 -15.28 25.24
C LEU A 503 32.51 -16.50 24.67
N ASP A 504 32.58 -16.58 23.34
CA ASP A 504 33.49 -17.51 22.67
C ASP A 504 34.91 -16.92 22.70
N GLN A 505 35.78 -17.56 23.49
CA GLN A 505 37.16 -17.10 23.67
C GLN A 505 38.17 -17.95 22.88
N SER A 506 37.71 -18.88 22.04
CA SER A 506 38.57 -19.67 21.15
C SER A 506 39.37 -18.79 20.18
N ILE A 507 38.78 -17.68 19.73
CA ILE A 507 39.39 -16.66 18.87
C ILE A 507 40.63 -16.03 19.54
N TYR A 508 40.67 -15.98 20.87
CA TYR A 508 41.79 -15.44 21.65
C TYR A 508 42.83 -16.51 22.04
N GLN A 509 42.72 -17.72 21.48
CA GLN A 509 43.55 -18.90 21.81
C GLN A 509 43.45 -19.31 23.28
N LYS A 510 42.29 -19.11 23.92
CA LYS A 510 42.06 -19.56 25.30
C LYS A 510 41.41 -20.95 25.34
N HIS A 511 41.71 -21.72 26.38
CA HIS A 511 41.15 -23.06 26.58
C HIS A 511 39.76 -23.00 27.21
N GLN A 512 38.72 -23.32 26.43
CA GLN A 512 37.32 -23.23 26.85
C GLN A 512 36.56 -24.51 26.52
N LEU A 513 35.81 -25.01 27.51
CA LEU A 513 34.79 -26.06 27.36
C LEU A 513 33.44 -25.47 27.79
N LYS A 514 32.41 -25.56 26.95
CA LYS A 514 31.06 -25.12 27.28
C LYS A 514 30.12 -26.31 27.33
N THR A 515 29.35 -26.40 28.40
CA THR A 515 28.33 -27.43 28.60
C THR A 515 27.00 -26.75 28.86
N ASN A 516 25.96 -27.19 28.14
CA ASN A 516 24.58 -26.73 28.33
C ASN A 516 23.83 -27.79 29.13
N ILE A 517 23.18 -27.42 30.25
CA ILE A 517 22.40 -28.34 31.10
C ILE A 517 20.91 -28.10 30.95
#